data_AF-A0A093GR83-F1
#
_entry.id   AF-A0A093GR83-F1
#
_cell.length_a   1.000
_cell.length_b   1.000
_cell.length_c   1.000
_cell.angle_alpha   90.00
_cell.angle_beta   90.00
_cell.angle_gamma   90.00
#
_symmetry.space_group_name_H-M   'P 1'
#
loop_
_entity.id
_entity.type
_entity.pdbx_description
1 polymer ?
#
loop_
_entity_poly.entity_id
_entity_poly.type
_entity_poly.pdbx_seq_one_letter_code
_entity_poly.pdbx_strand_id
1 'polypeptide(L)' 'PCPSAASLPLQFRYKRRVYTQTLLDDKQFAKLHTKANLKKFMEYVQMLNVEKVCRMLEKGLDPNFHDPDTG' A
#
# COMPACT_ATOMS: atom_id res chain seq x y z
N PRO A 1 -8.16 37.47 -9.54
CA PRO A 1 -6.97 36.60 -9.71
C PRO A 1 -7.15 35.29 -8.94
N CYS A 2 -7.45 34.20 -9.67
CA CYS A 2 -7.34 32.82 -9.20
C CYS A 2 -6.06 32.19 -9.79
N PRO A 3 -5.50 31.15 -9.15
CA PRO A 3 -5.82 29.79 -9.58
C PRO A 3 -6.20 28.91 -8.37
N SER A 4 -7.40 28.32 -8.36
CA SER A 4 -7.66 26.93 -8.80
C SER A 4 -6.86 25.87 -8.03
N ALA A 5 -7.49 25.32 -6.99
CA ALA A 5 -7.33 23.95 -6.50
C ALA A 5 -8.55 23.69 -5.60
N ALA A 6 -9.71 23.29 -6.13
CA ALA A 6 -10.01 21.89 -6.45
C ALA A 6 -9.54 20.95 -5.32
N SER A 7 -10.53 20.30 -4.68
CA SER A 7 -10.39 19.24 -3.68
C SER A 7 -9.59 19.58 -2.41
N LEU A 8 -10.32 19.80 -1.32
CA LEU A 8 -9.83 19.39 0.01
C LEU A 8 -9.13 18.02 -0.14
N PRO A 9 -7.83 17.89 0.20
CA PRO A 9 -7.14 16.64 0.00
C PRO A 9 -7.82 15.56 0.85
N LEU A 10 -7.94 14.35 0.30
CA LEU A 10 -8.43 13.11 0.92
C LEU A 10 -7.65 12.68 2.20
N GLN A 11 -6.90 13.59 2.82
CA GLN A 11 -5.94 13.37 3.89
C GLN A 11 -6.55 13.28 5.29
N PHE A 12 -7.87 13.31 5.44
CA PHE A 12 -8.50 13.24 6.78
C PHE A 12 -9.30 11.97 7.09
N ARG A 13 -9.56 11.08 6.12
CA ARG A 13 -10.12 9.74 6.41
C ARG A 13 -9.04 8.69 6.74
N TYR A 14 -7.77 9.00 6.47
CA TYR A 14 -6.58 8.17 6.70
C TYR A 14 -6.23 8.01 8.20
N LYS A 15 -6.60 8.98 9.06
CA LYS A 15 -6.12 9.10 10.44
C LYS A 15 -6.53 8.00 11.44
N ARG A 16 -7.51 7.12 11.18
CA ARG A 16 -7.93 6.12 12.19
C ARG A 16 -7.27 4.74 12.04
N ARG A 17 -6.78 4.38 10.84
CA ARG A 17 -6.00 3.15 10.61
C ARG A 17 -4.49 3.36 10.76
N VAL A 18 -4.05 4.60 10.60
CA VAL A 18 -2.65 5.02 10.49
C VAL A 18 -1.91 5.13 11.82
N TYR A 19 -2.61 5.30 12.94
CA TYR A 19 -1.97 5.43 14.26
C TYR A 19 -2.05 4.17 15.13
N THR A 20 -2.76 3.15 14.69
CA THR A 20 -2.63 1.79 15.23
C THR A 20 -1.89 0.95 14.20
N GLN A 21 -0.72 1.44 13.80
CA GLN A 21 0.26 0.64 13.08
C GLN A 21 0.75 -0.41 14.08
N THR A 22 0.16 -1.59 14.01
CA THR A 22 0.40 -2.71 14.93
C THR A 22 1.88 -3.11 14.92
N LEU A 23 2.74 -2.46 15.71
CA LEU A 23 4.08 -2.93 16.09
C LEU A 23 4.81 -3.73 14.99
N LEU A 24 4.83 -3.22 13.75
CA LEU A 24 5.46 -3.92 12.64
C LEU A 24 6.96 -3.64 12.73
N ASP A 25 7.75 -4.68 12.96
CA ASP A 25 9.20 -4.59 13.00
C ASP A 25 9.74 -4.08 11.65
N ASP A 26 10.44 -2.93 11.67
CA ASP A 26 10.98 -2.26 10.47
C ASP A 26 11.79 -3.19 9.57
N LYS A 27 12.49 -4.18 10.14
CA LYS A 27 13.32 -5.11 9.36
C LYS A 27 12.46 -6.08 8.57
N GLN A 28 11.34 -6.52 9.11
CA GLN A 28 10.39 -7.39 8.42
C GLN A 28 9.60 -6.59 7.37
N PHE A 29 9.24 -5.35 7.71
CA PHE A 29 8.60 -4.43 6.77
C PHE A 29 9.48 -4.20 5.53
N ALA A 30 10.77 -3.88 5.72
CA ALA A 30 11.70 -3.66 4.61
C ALA A 30 11.90 -4.87 3.69
N LYS A 31 11.90 -6.10 4.24
CA LYS A 31 12.00 -7.33 3.45
C LYS A 31 10.78 -7.59 2.58
N LEU A 32 9.60 -7.20 3.06
CA LEU A 32 8.34 -7.34 2.32
C LEU A 32 8.21 -6.26 1.25
N HIS A 33 8.66 -5.03 1.53
CA HIS A 33 8.55 -3.87 0.64
C HIS A 33 9.74 -3.74 -0.32
N THR A 34 10.14 -4.83 -0.97
CA THR A 34 11.09 -4.79 -2.08
C THR A 34 10.34 -4.58 -3.41
N LYS A 35 10.98 -3.92 -4.38
CA LYS A 35 10.39 -3.70 -5.72
C LYS A 35 9.86 -4.99 -6.36
N ALA A 36 10.57 -6.10 -6.18
CA ALA A 36 10.17 -7.41 -6.70
C ALA A 36 8.88 -7.93 -6.04
N ASN A 37 8.75 -7.80 -4.73
CA ASN A 37 7.56 -8.26 -4.00
C ASN A 37 6.34 -7.41 -4.31
N LEU A 38 6.49 -6.08 -4.39
CA LEU A 38 5.41 -5.17 -4.74
C LEU A 38 4.88 -5.42 -6.16
N LYS A 39 5.79 -5.63 -7.13
CA LYS A 39 5.42 -6.04 -8.49
C LYS A 39 4.66 -7.37 -8.50
N LYS A 40 5.17 -8.35 -7.77
CA LYS A 40 4.55 -9.69 -7.65
C LYS A 40 3.17 -9.63 -7.00
N PHE A 41 2.98 -8.72 -6.04
CA PHE A 41 1.67 -8.45 -5.44
C PHE A 41 0.70 -7.91 -6.50
N MET A 42 1.11 -6.91 -7.29
CA MET A 42 0.29 -6.36 -8.38
C MET A 42 -0.07 -7.42 -9.43
N GLU A 43 0.86 -8.31 -9.79
CA GLU A 43 0.56 -9.43 -10.69
C GLU A 43 -0.52 -10.35 -10.11
N TYR A 44 -0.47 -10.66 -8.80
CA TYR A 44 -1.52 -11.45 -8.16
C TYR A 44 -2.87 -10.73 -8.08
N VAL A 45 -2.87 -9.41 -7.89
CA VAL A 45 -4.09 -8.59 -7.96
C VAL A 45 -4.69 -8.64 -9.37
N GLN A 46 -3.88 -8.43 -10.41
CA GLN A 46 -4.31 -8.46 -11.81
C GLN A 46 -4.86 -9.84 -12.22
N MET A 47 -4.26 -10.92 -11.72
CA MET A 47 -4.71 -12.29 -11.96
C MET A 47 -5.86 -12.73 -11.04
N LEU A 48 -6.40 -11.84 -10.19
CA LEU A 48 -7.45 -12.14 -9.21
C LEU A 48 -7.09 -13.32 -8.27
N ASN A 49 -5.80 -13.51 -7.99
CA ASN A 49 -5.32 -14.60 -7.12
C ASN A 49 -5.44 -14.21 -5.65
N VAL A 50 -6.68 -14.21 -5.14
CA VAL A 50 -7.04 -13.75 -3.80
C VAL A 50 -6.25 -14.46 -2.70
N GLU A 51 -6.00 -15.76 -2.84
CA GLU A 51 -5.22 -16.52 -1.84
C GLU A 51 -3.80 -15.97 -1.67
N LYS A 52 -3.11 -15.69 -2.79
CA LYS A 52 -1.74 -15.18 -2.73
C LYS A 52 -1.70 -13.74 -2.26
N VAL A 53 -2.66 -12.92 -2.67
CA VAL A 53 -2.83 -11.53 -2.18
C VAL A 53 -3.00 -11.55 -0.66
N CYS A 54 -3.92 -12.38 -0.15
CA CYS A 54 -4.20 -12.49 1.28
C CYS A 54 -2.94 -12.90 2.06
N ARG A 55 -2.22 -13.93 1.61
CA ARG A 55 -0.96 -14.38 2.25
C ARG A 55 0.12 -13.30 2.31
N MET A 56 0.14 -12.37 1.38
CA MET A 56 1.09 -11.26 1.40
C MET A 56 0.67 -10.17 2.40
N LEU A 57 -0.63 -9.87 2.48
CA LEU A 57 -1.19 -8.94 3.46
C LEU A 57 -1.02 -9.47 4.90
N GLU A 58 -1.28 -10.75 5.13
CA GLU A 58 -1.10 -11.41 6.45
C GLU A 58 0.35 -11.36 6.94
N LYS A 59 1.32 -11.34 6.01
CA LYS A 59 2.74 -11.17 6.35
C LYS A 59 3.09 -9.75 6.76
N GLY A 60 2.21 -8.78 6.55
CA GLY A 60 2.44 -7.36 6.85
C GLY A 60 2.90 -6.54 5.64
N LEU A 61 2.61 -7.00 4.40
CA LEU A 61 2.75 -6.14 3.23
C LEU A 61 1.66 -5.06 3.27
N ASP A 62 2.06 -3.80 3.12
CA ASP A 62 1.14 -2.67 3.08
C ASP A 62 0.69 -2.44 1.62
N PRO A 63 -0.62 -2.51 1.32
CA PRO A 63 -1.12 -2.34 -0.04
C PRO A 63 -1.18 -0.87 -0.47
N ASN A 64 -0.85 0.08 0.41
CA ASN A 64 -0.88 1.51 0.12
C ASN A 64 0.49 1.99 -0.41
N PHE A 65 0.95 1.36 -1.50
CA PHE A 65 2.14 1.77 -2.23
C PHE A 65 1.77 2.28 -3.62
N HIS A 66 2.61 3.15 -4.17
CA HIS A 66 2.50 3.58 -5.56
C HIS A 66 3.44 2.71 -6.40
N ASP A 67 2.90 2.13 -7.47
CA ASP A 67 3.71 1.39 -8.41
C ASP A 67 4.40 2.39 -9.34
N PRO A 68 5.73 2.42 -9.42
CA PRO A 68 6.44 3.45 -10.20
C PRO A 68 6.14 3.38 -11.71
N ASP A 69 5.63 2.25 -12.20
CA ASP A 69 5.30 2.03 -13.60
C ASP A 69 3.82 2.35 -13.91
N THR A 70 2.91 2.30 -12.92
CA THR A 70 1.46 2.44 -13.11
C THR A 70 0.74 3.50 -12.25
N GLY A 71 1.40 4.09 -11.25
CA GLY A 71 0.93 5.24 -10.45
C GLY A 71 0.35 4.88 -9.09
#